data_AF-A0AAJ2I169-F1
#
_entry.id   AF-A0AAJ2I169-F1
#
_cell.length_a   1.000
_cell.length_b   1.000
_cell.length_c   1.000
_cell.angle_alpha   90.00
_cell.angle_beta   90.00
_cell.angle_gamma   90.00
#
_symmetry.space_group_name_H-M   'P 1'
#
loop_
_entity.id
_entity.type
_entity.pdbx_description
1 polymer ?
#
loop_
_entity_poly.entity_id
_entity_poly.type
_entity_poly.pdbx_seq_one_letter_code
_entity_poly.pdbx_strand_id
1 'polypeptide(L)'
;MQKYRDRTHDYGKFHLTDLTQGALNTYEGFVDTVLTDSDFRFFCCVAARDPADPVARFADPWTAYLKLFERLLIGAIRPGEITTVLADNYSTPDHDLLEEDLKSNVNRRLRRLGIASVVRLDSRATDGLQAVDVLTSAIAFHHRLTAGLAGSRSPKALLADHVAQRCGVPDFLTERKTACLGLRMYDHASRPGIAGPDVGE
;
A
#
# COMPACT_ATOMS: atom_id res chain seq x y z
N MET A 1 12.03 -4.91 -12.86
CA MET A 1 12.84 -4.10 -11.90
C MET A 1 14.34 -4.22 -12.09
N GLN A 2 14.97 -5.39 -12.00
CA GLN A 2 16.44 -5.52 -12.16
C GLN A 2 17.00 -4.83 -13.41
N LYS A 3 16.39 -5.06 -14.59
CA LYS A 3 16.79 -4.39 -15.85
C LYS A 3 16.76 -2.85 -15.79
N TYR A 4 15.83 -2.29 -15.00
CA TYR A 4 15.75 -0.84 -14.80
C TYR A 4 16.95 -0.36 -13.98
N ARG A 5 17.24 -1.03 -12.86
CA ARG A 5 18.40 -0.74 -11.99
C ARG A 5 19.72 -0.82 -12.76
N ASP A 6 19.89 -1.84 -13.59
CA ASP A 6 21.11 -2.01 -14.40
C ASP A 6 21.29 -0.87 -15.41
N ARG A 7 20.18 -0.37 -15.99
CA ARG A 7 20.21 0.74 -16.94
C ARG A 7 20.53 2.07 -16.25
N THR A 8 19.98 2.31 -15.06
CA THR A 8 20.17 3.56 -14.32
C THR A 8 21.39 3.55 -13.40
N HIS A 9 22.03 2.38 -13.23
CA HIS A 9 23.08 2.12 -12.24
C HIS A 9 22.63 2.48 -10.80
N ASP A 10 21.33 2.40 -10.52
CA ASP A 10 20.76 2.70 -9.21
C ASP A 10 20.37 1.41 -8.48
N TYR A 11 21.28 0.96 -7.62
CA TYR A 11 21.13 -0.20 -6.77
C TYR A 11 20.72 0.18 -5.33
N GLY A 12 20.44 1.45 -5.08
CA GLY A 12 20.00 1.96 -3.80
C GLY A 12 18.57 1.56 -3.45
N LYS A 13 18.19 1.81 -2.19
CA LYS A 13 16.79 1.71 -1.76
C LYS A 13 16.00 2.89 -2.34
N PHE A 14 14.85 2.60 -2.94
CA PHE A 14 13.85 3.63 -3.22
C PHE A 14 13.04 3.90 -1.96
N HIS A 15 13.05 5.15 -1.49
CA HIS A 15 12.34 5.59 -0.29
C HIS A 15 12.08 7.10 -0.36
N LEU A 16 10.86 7.55 -0.08
CA LEU A 16 10.46 8.94 -0.33
C LEU A 16 11.23 9.97 0.51
N THR A 17 11.85 9.57 1.62
CA THR A 17 12.73 10.45 2.41
C THR A 17 14.01 10.81 1.66
N ASP A 18 14.52 9.92 0.83
CA ASP A 18 15.78 10.08 0.09
C ASP A 18 15.56 10.77 -1.26
N LEU A 19 14.30 11.08 -1.61
CA LEU A 19 13.96 11.76 -2.85
C LEU A 19 14.46 13.21 -2.86
N THR A 20 15.36 13.48 -3.79
CA THR A 20 15.89 14.82 -4.11
C THR A 20 15.48 15.22 -5.52
N GLN A 21 15.66 16.49 -5.87
CA GLN A 21 15.39 16.98 -7.23
C GLN A 21 16.20 16.21 -8.29
N GLY A 22 17.46 15.86 -7.99
CA GLY A 22 18.32 15.13 -8.92
C GLY A 22 17.92 13.66 -9.11
N ALA A 23 17.23 13.06 -8.13
CA ALA A 23 16.78 11.67 -8.20
C ALA A 23 15.36 11.52 -8.77
N LEU A 24 14.64 12.61 -9.03
CA LEU A 24 13.22 12.58 -9.42
C LEU A 24 12.97 11.72 -10.66
N ASN A 25 13.73 11.93 -11.74
CA ASN A 25 13.58 11.15 -12.98
C ASN A 25 13.79 9.63 -12.75
N THR A 26 14.68 9.26 -11.81
CA THR A 26 14.91 7.86 -11.47
C THR A 26 13.72 7.28 -10.70
N TYR A 27 13.10 8.04 -9.80
CA TYR A 27 11.90 7.60 -9.09
C TYR A 27 10.69 7.51 -10.03
N GLU A 28 10.51 8.46 -10.94
CA GLU A 28 9.44 8.42 -11.95
C GLU A 28 9.59 7.19 -12.86
N GLY A 29 10.80 6.91 -13.34
CA GLY A 29 11.06 5.73 -14.16
C GLY A 29 10.91 4.41 -13.38
N PHE A 30 11.21 4.40 -12.08
CA PHE A 30 10.92 3.27 -11.19
C PHE A 30 9.40 3.03 -11.10
N VAL A 31 8.62 4.08 -10.83
CA VAL A 31 7.16 4.04 -10.79
C VAL A 31 6.59 3.55 -12.10
N ASP A 32 7.08 4.06 -13.23
CA ASP A 32 6.63 3.64 -14.56
C ASP A 32 6.90 2.16 -14.80
N THR A 33 8.08 1.67 -14.41
CA THR A 33 8.43 0.27 -14.56
C THR A 33 7.50 -0.65 -13.74
N VAL A 34 7.11 -0.23 -12.54
CA VAL A 34 6.18 -0.98 -11.68
C VAL A 34 4.76 -0.93 -12.26
N LEU A 35 4.25 0.26 -12.58
CA LEU A 35 2.85 0.46 -12.96
C LEU A 35 2.53 0.07 -14.41
N THR A 36 3.54 -0.15 -15.26
CA THR A 36 3.35 -0.69 -16.61
C THR A 36 3.11 -2.20 -16.63
N ASP A 37 3.47 -2.92 -15.56
CA ASP A 37 3.17 -4.34 -15.44
C ASP A 37 1.65 -4.56 -15.25
N SER A 38 1.01 -5.24 -16.20
CA SER A 38 -0.44 -5.49 -16.16
C SER A 38 -0.87 -6.44 -15.05
N ASP A 39 0.05 -7.25 -14.52
CA ASP A 39 -0.22 -8.16 -13.41
C ASP A 39 -0.06 -7.47 -12.05
N PHE A 40 0.60 -6.30 -12.03
CA PHE A 40 0.72 -5.49 -10.83
C PHE A 40 -0.58 -4.77 -10.50
N ARG A 41 -1.03 -4.94 -9.25
CA ARG A 41 -2.15 -4.20 -8.69
C ARG A 41 -1.81 -3.70 -7.30
N PHE A 42 -2.02 -2.42 -7.08
CA PHE A 42 -1.76 -1.75 -5.82
C PHE A 42 -3.07 -1.50 -5.08
N PHE A 43 -3.12 -1.96 -3.83
CA PHE A 43 -4.24 -1.68 -2.92
C PHE A 43 -3.73 -0.87 -1.75
N CYS A 44 -4.45 0.20 -1.41
CA CYS A 44 -4.11 1.06 -0.29
C CYS A 44 -5.36 1.36 0.54
N CYS A 45 -5.21 1.33 1.85
CA CYS A 45 -6.23 1.72 2.81
C CYS A 45 -5.69 2.90 3.62
N VAL A 46 -6.30 4.08 3.46
CA VAL A 46 -5.92 5.28 4.19
C VAL A 46 -6.78 5.41 5.43
N ALA A 47 -6.15 5.47 6.60
CA ALA A 47 -6.84 5.72 7.87
C ALA A 47 -6.42 7.07 8.45
N ALA A 48 -7.38 8.00 8.49
CA ALA A 48 -7.23 9.26 9.21
C ALA A 48 -7.66 9.06 10.68
N ARG A 49 -6.99 9.76 11.62
CA ARG A 49 -7.42 9.75 13.04
C ARG A 49 -8.75 10.47 13.26
N ASP A 50 -9.12 11.36 12.35
CA ASP A 50 -10.39 12.08 12.33
C ASP A 50 -11.04 11.83 10.96
N PRO A 51 -12.28 11.32 10.88
CA PRO A 51 -13.25 11.09 11.97
C PRO A 51 -13.21 9.70 12.61
N ALA A 52 -12.38 8.78 12.11
CA ALA A 52 -12.43 7.38 12.49
C ALA A 52 -11.06 6.86 12.93
N ASP A 53 -10.67 7.13 14.18
CA ASP A 53 -9.39 6.67 14.72
C ASP A 53 -9.37 5.13 14.88
N PRO A 54 -8.53 4.40 14.13
CA PRO A 54 -8.42 2.96 14.27
C PRO A 54 -7.80 2.56 15.62
N VAL A 55 -6.89 3.35 16.18
CA VAL A 55 -6.27 3.07 17.48
C VAL A 55 -7.30 3.22 18.60
N ALA A 56 -8.10 4.29 18.57
CA ALA A 56 -9.19 4.47 19.54
C ALA A 56 -10.22 3.34 19.47
N ARG A 57 -10.52 2.84 18.26
CA ARG A 57 -11.46 1.73 18.06
C ARG A 57 -10.93 0.40 18.58
N PHE A 58 -9.65 0.10 18.34
CA PHE A 58 -9.05 -1.20 18.62
C PHE A 58 -8.17 -1.22 19.87
N ALA A 59 -8.25 -0.17 20.69
CA ALA A 59 -7.56 0.05 21.96
C ALA A 59 -6.04 0.25 21.87
N ASP A 60 -5.35 -0.45 20.97
CA ASP A 60 -3.90 -0.33 20.81
C ASP A 60 -3.46 -0.24 19.33
N PRO A 61 -2.28 0.33 19.05
CA PRO A 61 -1.80 0.52 17.68
C PRO A 61 -1.54 -0.79 16.92
N TRP A 62 -1.20 -1.88 17.60
CA TRP A 62 -0.81 -3.15 16.96
C TRP A 62 -2.03 -3.94 16.54
N THR A 63 -3.03 -4.02 17.41
CA THR A 63 -4.36 -4.54 17.06
C THR A 63 -4.97 -3.69 15.96
N ALA A 64 -4.88 -2.36 16.05
CA ALA A 64 -5.36 -1.48 14.99
C ALA A 64 -4.68 -1.76 13.64
N TYR A 65 -3.35 -1.89 13.63
CA TYR A 65 -2.58 -2.21 12.44
C TYR A 65 -2.96 -3.58 11.87
N LEU A 66 -3.01 -4.63 12.70
CA LEU A 66 -3.46 -5.97 12.32
C LEU A 66 -4.85 -5.93 11.66
N LYS A 67 -5.80 -5.19 12.24
CA LYS A 67 -7.17 -5.10 11.70
C LYS A 67 -7.26 -4.32 10.39
N LEU A 68 -6.45 -3.29 10.21
CA LEU A 68 -6.34 -2.61 8.91
C LEU A 68 -5.68 -3.53 7.87
N PHE A 69 -4.67 -4.31 8.28
CA PHE A 69 -3.98 -5.24 7.39
C PHE A 69 -4.89 -6.39 6.93
N GLU A 70 -5.66 -6.97 7.86
CA GLU A 70 -6.70 -7.96 7.56
C GLU A 70 -7.66 -7.42 6.50
N ARG A 71 -8.17 -6.20 6.71
CA ARG A 71 -9.11 -5.54 5.80
C ARG A 71 -8.51 -5.35 4.40
N LEU A 72 -7.26 -4.90 4.33
CA LEU A 72 -6.55 -4.70 3.07
C LEU A 72 -6.43 -6.03 2.29
N LEU A 73 -5.97 -7.09 2.96
CA LEU A 73 -5.77 -8.40 2.34
C LEU A 73 -7.08 -9.05 1.91
N ILE A 74 -8.15 -8.95 2.72
CA ILE A 74 -9.48 -9.44 2.33
C ILE A 74 -9.99 -8.73 1.07
N GLY A 75 -9.69 -7.44 0.91
CA GLY A 75 -10.07 -6.67 -0.27
C GLY A 75 -9.22 -6.98 -1.50
N ALA A 76 -7.95 -7.37 -1.32
CA ALA A 76 -6.99 -7.58 -2.40
C ALA A 76 -7.00 -9.02 -2.95
N ILE A 77 -7.19 -10.03 -2.11
CA ILE A 77 -7.13 -11.45 -2.49
C ILE A 77 -8.38 -11.82 -3.29
N ARG A 78 -8.23 -12.28 -4.54
CA ARG A 78 -9.36 -12.71 -5.37
C ARG A 78 -9.89 -14.10 -4.95
N PRO A 79 -11.15 -14.44 -5.25
CA PRO A 79 -11.64 -15.81 -5.09
C PRO A 79 -10.73 -16.83 -5.79
N GLY A 80 -10.40 -17.92 -5.10
CA GLY A 80 -9.53 -18.99 -5.62
C GLY A 80 -8.03 -18.73 -5.54
N GLU A 81 -7.57 -17.51 -5.26
CA GLU A 81 -6.14 -17.21 -5.09
C GLU A 81 -5.61 -17.68 -3.72
N ILE A 82 -4.42 -18.29 -3.73
CA ILE A 82 -3.63 -18.58 -2.53
C ILE A 82 -2.39 -17.68 -2.59
N THR A 83 -2.16 -16.88 -1.56
CA THR A 83 -1.15 -15.82 -1.55
C THR A 83 -0.12 -16.04 -0.44
N THR A 84 1.12 -15.64 -0.73
CA THR A 84 2.15 -15.39 0.28
C THR A 84 2.28 -13.90 0.49
N VAL A 85 2.22 -13.46 1.74
CA VAL A 85 2.34 -12.05 2.11
C VAL A 85 3.79 -11.76 2.49
N LEU A 86 4.40 -10.81 1.77
CA LEU A 86 5.67 -10.21 2.15
C LEU A 86 5.36 -8.88 2.83
N ALA A 87 5.63 -8.78 4.13
CA ALA A 87 5.43 -7.57 4.91
C ALA A 87 6.78 -6.90 5.21
N ASP A 88 6.78 -5.57 5.31
CA ASP A 88 7.96 -4.87 5.82
C ASP A 88 8.17 -5.20 7.30
N ASN A 89 9.42 -5.26 7.71
CA ASN A 89 9.77 -5.54 9.08
C ASN A 89 9.51 -4.30 9.93
N TYR A 90 8.71 -4.45 10.99
CA TYR A 90 8.49 -3.40 11.97
C TYR A 90 8.53 -3.99 13.37
N SER A 91 9.00 -3.18 14.32
CA SER A 91 9.15 -3.58 15.72
C SER A 91 7.78 -3.74 16.38
N THR A 92 7.49 -4.95 16.84
CA THR A 92 6.32 -5.30 17.64
C THR A 92 6.76 -5.81 19.02
N PRO A 93 5.92 -5.68 20.06
CA PRO A 93 6.10 -6.41 21.31
C PRO A 93 6.26 -7.92 21.10
N ASP A 94 6.93 -8.58 22.04
CA ASP A 94 7.23 -10.03 21.95
C ASP A 94 5.99 -10.93 21.86
N HIS A 95 4.84 -10.45 22.33
CA HIS A 95 3.59 -11.20 22.32
C HIS A 95 2.76 -11.02 21.04
N ASP A 96 3.19 -10.15 20.13
CA ASP A 96 2.49 -9.92 18.86
C ASP A 96 2.88 -10.99 17.84
N LEU A 97 1.95 -11.90 17.59
CA LEU A 97 2.08 -12.97 16.60
C LEU A 97 1.44 -12.57 15.27
N LEU A 98 1.85 -11.40 14.73
CA LEU A 98 1.24 -10.80 13.53
C LEU A 98 1.08 -11.80 12.39
N GLU A 99 2.13 -12.57 12.06
CA GLU A 99 2.12 -13.51 10.94
C GLU A 99 1.07 -14.61 11.13
N GLU A 100 0.95 -15.16 12.33
CA GLU A 100 0.00 -16.22 12.67
C GLU A 100 -1.43 -15.69 12.71
N ASP A 101 -1.63 -14.55 13.38
CA ASP A 101 -2.93 -13.91 13.54
C ASP A 101 -3.48 -13.42 12.21
N LEU A 102 -2.67 -12.77 11.38
CA LEU A 102 -3.09 -12.27 10.07
C LEU A 102 -3.51 -13.43 9.16
N LYS A 103 -2.69 -14.49 9.09
CA LYS A 103 -3.01 -15.70 8.32
C LYS A 103 -4.30 -16.36 8.82
N SER A 104 -4.43 -16.58 10.13
CA SER A 104 -5.59 -17.21 10.74
C SER A 104 -6.86 -16.40 10.53
N ASN A 105 -6.81 -15.09 10.79
CA ASN A 105 -7.95 -14.19 10.70
C ASN A 105 -8.46 -14.02 9.27
N VAL A 106 -7.55 -13.82 8.31
CA VAL A 106 -7.94 -13.69 6.89
C VAL A 106 -8.50 -15.01 6.36
N ASN A 107 -7.86 -16.16 6.60
CA ASN A 107 -8.36 -17.45 6.15
C ASN A 107 -9.74 -17.78 6.75
N ARG A 108 -9.92 -17.52 8.05
CA ARG A 108 -11.21 -17.67 8.74
C ARG A 108 -12.28 -16.76 8.12
N ARG A 109 -11.93 -15.51 7.79
CA ARG A 109 -12.86 -14.55 7.20
C ARG A 109 -13.24 -14.89 5.76
N LEU A 110 -12.28 -15.38 4.97
CA LEU A 110 -12.50 -15.86 3.61
C LEU A 110 -13.17 -17.25 3.55
N ARG A 111 -13.22 -17.98 4.68
CA ARG A 111 -13.72 -19.36 4.80
C ARG A 111 -13.02 -20.35 3.86
N ARG A 112 -11.73 -20.11 3.59
CA ARG A 112 -10.87 -20.93 2.73
C ARG A 112 -9.41 -20.61 3.01
N LEU A 113 -8.51 -21.43 2.45
CA LEU A 113 -7.09 -21.06 2.38
C LEU A 113 -6.91 -19.93 1.36
N GLY A 114 -6.66 -18.71 1.83
CA GLY A 114 -6.31 -17.54 1.02
C GLY A 114 -4.87 -17.07 1.25
N ILE A 115 -4.33 -17.26 2.46
CA ILE A 115 -2.94 -16.97 2.81
C ILE A 115 -2.23 -18.28 3.20
N ALA A 116 -1.19 -18.63 2.45
CA ALA A 116 -0.33 -19.77 2.75
C ALA A 116 0.74 -19.42 3.79
N SER A 117 1.37 -18.25 3.63
CA SER A 117 2.43 -17.77 4.52
C SER A 117 2.44 -16.24 4.61
N VAL A 118 2.94 -15.74 5.73
CA VAL A 118 3.25 -14.32 5.96
C VAL A 118 4.70 -14.28 6.43
N VAL A 119 5.52 -13.43 5.81
CA VAL A 119 6.94 -13.27 6.16
C VAL A 119 7.25 -11.79 6.24
N ARG A 120 7.90 -11.38 7.34
CA ARG A 120 8.48 -10.04 7.48
C ARG A 120 9.88 -10.01 6.89
N LEU A 121 10.17 -8.99 6.09
CA LEU A 121 11.44 -8.80 5.42
C LEU A 121 11.93 -7.37 5.65
N ASP A 122 13.24 -7.17 5.66
CA ASP A 122 13.79 -5.82 5.48
C ASP A 122 13.32 -5.27 4.13
N SER A 123 12.71 -4.09 4.10
CA SER A 123 12.33 -3.38 2.85
C SER A 123 13.41 -3.37 1.75
N ARG A 124 14.71 -3.43 2.09
CA ARG A 124 15.82 -3.53 1.13
C ARG A 124 15.89 -4.87 0.42
N ALA A 125 15.29 -5.92 0.98
CA ALA A 125 15.36 -7.28 0.47
C ALA A 125 14.54 -7.50 -0.81
N THR A 126 13.52 -6.68 -1.09
CA THR A 126 12.70 -6.84 -2.30
C THR A 126 12.31 -5.51 -2.93
N ASP A 127 12.34 -5.45 -4.25
CA ASP A 127 11.84 -4.28 -5.00
C ASP A 127 10.32 -4.07 -4.79
N GLY A 128 9.57 -5.14 -4.51
CA GLY A 128 8.12 -5.05 -4.26
C GLY A 128 7.79 -4.24 -3.02
N LEU A 129 8.52 -4.42 -1.91
CA LEU A 129 8.34 -3.62 -0.70
C LEU A 129 8.72 -2.16 -0.92
N GLN A 130 9.79 -1.90 -1.70
CA GLN A 130 10.17 -0.52 -2.07
C GLN A 130 9.12 0.14 -2.97
N ALA A 131 8.50 -0.62 -3.88
CA ALA A 131 7.42 -0.12 -4.72
C ALA A 131 6.21 0.29 -3.90
N VAL A 132 5.78 -0.58 -2.97
CA VAL A 132 4.67 -0.30 -2.06
C VAL A 132 4.96 0.93 -1.19
N ASP A 133 6.19 1.10 -0.70
CA ASP A 133 6.61 2.26 0.08
C ASP A 133 6.50 3.57 -0.72
N VAL A 134 7.04 3.61 -1.94
CA VAL A 134 6.97 4.80 -2.82
C VAL A 134 5.53 5.16 -3.15
N LEU A 135 4.71 4.17 -3.55
CA LEU A 135 3.31 4.39 -3.92
C LEU A 135 2.46 4.83 -2.71
N THR A 136 2.67 4.23 -1.54
CA THR A 136 1.96 4.61 -0.31
C THR A 136 2.37 6.01 0.14
N SER A 137 3.66 6.36 0.00
CA SER A 137 4.17 7.68 0.35
C SER A 137 3.64 8.77 -0.58
N ALA A 138 3.41 8.48 -1.86
CA ALA A 138 2.73 9.39 -2.79
C ALA A 138 1.28 9.70 -2.35
N ILE A 139 0.53 8.66 -1.97
CA ILE A 139 -0.82 8.83 -1.41
C ILE A 139 -0.78 9.69 -0.15
N ALA A 140 0.09 9.34 0.80
CA ALA A 140 0.25 10.10 2.05
C ALA A 140 0.64 11.57 1.78
N PHE A 141 1.41 11.84 0.73
CA PHE A 141 1.81 13.19 0.37
C PHE A 141 0.62 14.07 -0.04
N HIS A 142 -0.31 13.56 -0.86
CA HIS A 142 -1.53 14.30 -1.23
C HIS A 142 -2.36 14.68 0.02
N HIS A 143 -2.52 13.76 0.97
CA HIS A 143 -3.20 14.07 2.23
C HIS A 143 -2.47 15.14 3.05
N ARG A 144 -1.14 15.07 3.13
CA ARG A 144 -0.33 16.09 3.82
C ARG A 144 -0.40 17.45 3.14
N LEU A 145 -0.46 17.50 1.81
CA LEU A 145 -0.60 18.73 1.05
C LEU A 145 -1.91 19.44 1.39
N THR A 146 -3.04 18.70 1.37
CA THR A 146 -4.36 19.23 1.74
C THR A 146 -4.42 19.68 3.20
N ALA A 147 -3.68 19.02 4.10
CA ALA A 147 -3.56 19.42 5.50
C ALA A 147 -2.61 20.61 5.75
N GLY A 148 -1.98 21.18 4.71
CA GLY A 148 -1.00 22.27 4.84
C GLY A 148 0.34 21.84 5.44
N LEU A 149 0.63 20.53 5.47
CA LEU A 149 1.84 19.93 6.08
C LEU A 149 2.94 19.61 5.06
N ALA A 150 2.77 20.04 3.81
CA ALA A 150 3.71 19.82 2.72
C ALA A 150 3.61 20.93 1.65
N GLY A 151 4.68 21.14 0.88
CA GLY A 151 4.73 22.13 -0.21
C GLY A 151 4.43 21.51 -1.58
N SER A 152 3.60 22.19 -2.38
CA SER A 152 3.13 21.74 -3.71
C SER A 152 4.20 21.70 -4.81
N ARG A 153 5.39 22.27 -4.58
CA ARG A 153 6.48 22.33 -5.59
C ARG A 153 7.70 21.50 -5.22
N SER A 154 7.58 20.63 -4.23
CA SER A 154 8.68 19.76 -3.82
C SER A 154 8.84 18.57 -4.80
N PRO A 155 10.02 17.94 -4.88
CA PRO A 155 10.19 16.70 -5.65
C PRO A 155 9.17 15.61 -5.28
N LYS A 156 8.78 15.56 -3.99
CA LYS A 156 7.77 14.63 -3.49
C LYS A 156 6.37 14.94 -4.00
N ALA A 157 6.04 16.22 -4.21
CA ALA A 157 4.79 16.63 -4.83
C ALA A 157 4.75 16.19 -6.30
N LEU A 158 5.81 16.48 -7.05
CA LEU A 158 5.92 16.10 -8.46
C LEU A 158 5.81 14.59 -8.65
N LEU A 159 6.50 13.81 -7.80
CA LEU A 159 6.38 12.35 -7.85
C LEU A 159 4.98 11.86 -7.46
N ALA A 160 4.31 12.49 -6.49
CA ALA A 160 2.96 12.11 -6.10
C ALA A 160 1.95 12.38 -7.25
N ASP A 161 2.07 13.53 -7.91
CA ASP A 161 1.29 13.88 -9.09
C ASP A 161 1.55 12.90 -10.24
N HIS A 162 2.82 12.52 -10.48
CA HIS A 162 3.20 11.50 -11.46
C HIS A 162 2.54 10.16 -11.14
N VAL A 163 2.62 9.68 -9.90
CA VAL A 163 1.97 8.42 -9.50
C VAL A 163 0.45 8.48 -9.70
N ALA A 164 -0.20 9.62 -9.40
CA ALA A 164 -1.63 9.81 -9.63
C ALA A 164 -1.99 9.73 -11.11
N GLN A 165 -1.22 10.43 -11.96
CA GLN A 165 -1.37 10.38 -13.41
C GLN A 165 -1.21 8.95 -13.95
N ARG A 166 -0.20 8.21 -13.50
CA ARG A 166 0.04 6.81 -13.90
C ARG A 166 -1.06 5.87 -13.39
N CYS A 167 -1.67 6.18 -12.25
CA CYS A 167 -2.84 5.45 -11.75
C CYS A 167 -4.16 5.84 -12.44
N GLY A 168 -4.16 6.89 -13.28
CA GLY A 168 -5.36 7.40 -13.96
C GLY A 168 -6.31 8.18 -13.05
N VAL A 169 -5.80 8.81 -11.99
CA VAL A 169 -6.59 9.60 -11.03
C VAL A 169 -6.03 11.01 -10.89
N PRO A 170 -6.87 12.02 -10.59
CA PRO A 170 -6.39 13.40 -10.41
C PRO A 170 -5.63 13.60 -9.10
N ASP A 171 -6.02 12.87 -8.06
CA ASP A 171 -5.44 12.91 -6.71
C ASP A 171 -5.76 11.61 -5.96
N PHE A 172 -5.38 11.55 -4.68
CA PHE A 172 -5.61 10.40 -3.80
C PHE A 172 -6.50 10.74 -2.59
N LEU A 173 -7.27 11.82 -2.65
CA LEU A 173 -7.99 12.36 -1.49
C LEU A 173 -9.31 11.63 -1.20
N THR A 174 -9.78 10.81 -2.14
CA THR A 174 -11.06 10.10 -2.04
C THR A 174 -10.92 8.67 -2.57
N GLU A 175 -11.87 7.80 -2.24
CA GLU A 175 -11.84 6.40 -2.70
C GLU A 175 -11.84 6.30 -4.23
N ARG A 176 -11.02 5.39 -4.76
CA ARG A 176 -10.85 5.20 -6.20
C ARG A 176 -10.57 3.74 -6.52
N LYS A 177 -11.06 3.28 -7.66
CA LYS A 177 -10.72 1.98 -8.23
C LYS A 177 -10.41 2.16 -9.70
N THR A 178 -9.21 1.77 -10.11
CA THR A 178 -8.78 1.72 -11.52
C THR A 178 -8.24 0.31 -11.81
N ALA A 179 -7.69 0.09 -13.00
CA ALA A 179 -7.09 -1.20 -13.35
C ALA A 179 -5.90 -1.56 -12.44
N CYS A 180 -5.08 -0.57 -12.06
CA CYS A 180 -3.88 -0.76 -11.25
C CYS A 180 -4.03 -0.33 -9.78
N LEU A 181 -5.05 0.45 -9.41
CA LEU A 181 -5.23 1.00 -8.06
C LEU A 181 -6.57 0.61 -7.43
N GLY A 182 -6.54 0.15 -6.18
CA GLY A 182 -7.68 0.09 -5.27
C GLY A 182 -7.42 0.92 -4.02
N LEU A 183 -7.90 2.15 -3.99
CA LEU A 183 -7.76 3.08 -2.87
C LEU A 183 -9.06 3.14 -2.06
N ARG A 184 -8.97 2.83 -0.77
CA ARG A 184 -10.09 2.91 0.18
C ARG A 184 -9.76 3.82 1.34
N MET A 185 -10.78 4.48 1.86
CA MET A 185 -10.72 5.25 3.10
C MET A 185 -11.23 4.35 4.23
N TYR A 186 -10.58 4.44 5.38
CA TYR A 186 -11.08 3.78 6.57
C TYR A 186 -12.14 4.64 7.24
N ASP A 187 -13.27 4.01 7.54
CA ASP A 187 -14.31 4.55 8.40
C ASP A 187 -14.82 3.44 9.35
N HIS A 188 -15.54 3.82 10.40
CA HIS A 188 -16.06 2.88 11.40
C HIS A 188 -17.22 1.98 10.92
N ALA A 189 -17.93 2.37 9.87
CA ALA A 189 -19.13 1.71 9.35
C ALA A 189 -18.82 0.66 8.27
N SER A 190 -17.68 0.82 7.60
CA SER A 190 -17.27 -0.01 6.49
C SER A 190 -16.97 -1.43 6.96
N ARG A 191 -17.69 -2.42 6.44
CA ARG A 191 -17.39 -3.84 6.68
C ARG A 191 -16.15 -4.27 5.88
N PRO A 192 -15.25 -5.11 6.44
CA PRO A 192 -14.28 -5.84 5.63
C PRO A 192 -15.07 -6.86 4.79
N GLY A 193 -15.29 -6.51 3.52
CA GLY A 193 -16.18 -7.23 2.62
C GLY A 193 -15.76 -7.08 1.16
N ILE A 194 -15.37 -8.24 0.62
CA ILE A 194 -15.35 -8.70 -0.78
C ILE A 194 -15.87 -7.65 -1.77
N ALA A 195 -14.97 -7.07 -2.57
CA ALA A 195 -15.39 -6.60 -3.87
C ALA A 195 -15.84 -7.84 -4.66
N GLY A 196 -17.14 -8.12 -4.65
CA GLY A 196 -17.72 -9.03 -5.63
C GLY A 196 -17.40 -8.49 -7.03
N PRO A 197 -17.33 -9.35 -8.05
CA PRO A 197 -17.35 -8.85 -9.41
C PRO A 197 -18.60 -7.98 -9.55
N ASP A 198 -18.44 -6.78 -10.12
CA ASP A 198 -19.58 -6.12 -10.75
C ASP A 198 -20.13 -7.13 -11.75
N VAL A 199 -21.28 -7.70 -11.43
CA VAL A 199 -22.06 -8.46 -12.40
C VAL A 199 -22.61 -7.39 -13.34
N GLY A 200 -21.80 -7.06 -14.35
CA GLY A 200 -22.29 -6.43 -15.55
C GLY A 200 -23.05 -7.50 -16.32
N GLU A 201 -24.37 -7.31 -16.40
CA GLU A 201 -25.19 -7.82 -17.51
C GLU A 201 -24.65 -7.32 -18.85
#